data_AF-A0A8J6WH48-F1
#
_entry.id   AF-A0A8J6WH48-F1
#
_cell.length_a   1.000
_cell.length_b   1.000
_cell.length_c   1.000
_cell.angle_alpha   90.00
_cell.angle_beta   90.00
_cell.angle_gamma   90.00
#
_symmetry.space_group_name_H-M   'P 1'
#
loop_
_entity.id
_entity.type
_entity.pdbx_description
1 polymer ?
#
loop_
_entity_poly.entity_id
_entity_poly.type
_entity_poly.pdbx_seq_one_letter_code
_entity_poly.pdbx_strand_id
1 'polypeptide(L)'
;MNCLLKSLPNRYGVARSQIYNRTNVLGIVTVKRDKNKAYVTADHIKLLDQIHELIQQDYTLEASAAAILGQPTRQSHETPVPHSYS
;
A
#
# COMPACT_ATOMS: atom_id res chain seq x y z
N MET A 1 -12.05 -10.86 11.88
CA MET A 1 -10.73 -11.33 12.35
C MET A 1 -9.75 -10.17 12.38
N ASN A 2 -8.85 -10.12 13.35
CA ASN A 2 -7.82 -9.08 13.46
C ASN A 2 -6.45 -9.74 13.30
N CYS A 3 -5.60 -9.21 12.43
CA CYS A 3 -4.24 -9.73 12.23
C CYS A 3 -3.20 -8.83 12.87
N LEU A 4 -2.12 -9.43 13.33
CA LEU A 4 -0.99 -8.72 13.92
C LEU A 4 -0.20 -8.02 12.81
N LEU A 5 0.02 -6.70 12.92
CA LEU A 5 0.76 -5.94 11.92
C LEU A 5 2.17 -6.51 11.68
N LYS A 6 2.81 -7.01 12.74
CA LYS A 6 4.17 -7.60 12.68
C LYS A 6 4.25 -8.88 11.84
N SER A 7 3.14 -9.58 11.58
CA SER A 7 3.16 -10.79 10.72
C SER A 7 2.98 -10.48 9.23
N LEU A 8 2.55 -9.27 8.88
CA LEU A 8 2.33 -8.86 7.49
C LEU A 8 3.59 -8.83 6.61
N PRO A 9 4.78 -8.42 7.11
CA PRO A 9 6.01 -8.48 6.32
C PRO A 9 6.27 -9.90 5.78
N ASN A 10 6.06 -10.93 6.62
CA ASN A 10 6.23 -12.32 6.22
C ASN A 10 5.15 -12.76 5.21
N ARG A 11 3.90 -12.29 5.38
CA ARG A 11 2.80 -12.63 4.47
C ARG A 11 3.05 -12.13 3.04
N TYR A 12 3.56 -10.92 2.89
CA TYR A 12 3.79 -10.29 1.58
C TYR A 12 5.22 -10.45 1.07
N GLY A 13 6.12 -11.10 1.84
CA GLY A 13 7.53 -11.20 1.49
C GLY A 13 8.26 -9.85 1.41
N VAL A 14 7.84 -8.86 2.20
CA VAL A 14 8.35 -7.49 2.13
C VAL A 14 9.02 -7.03 3.41
N ALA A 15 9.83 -5.97 3.31
CA ALA A 15 10.43 -5.33 4.46
C ALA A 15 9.36 -4.71 5.39
N ARG A 16 9.66 -4.67 6.68
CA ARG A 16 8.75 -4.07 7.69
C ARG A 16 8.48 -2.58 7.43
N SER A 17 9.46 -1.84 6.92
CA SER A 17 9.31 -0.43 6.51
C SER A 17 8.25 -0.26 5.42
N GLN A 18 8.18 -1.18 4.45
CA GLN A 18 7.18 -1.13 3.38
C GLN A 18 5.76 -1.32 3.91
N ILE A 19 5.56 -2.19 4.92
CA ILE A 19 4.26 -2.33 5.58
C ILE A 19 3.85 -1.03 6.26
N TYR A 20 4.76 -0.38 6.98
CA TYR A 20 4.47 0.89 7.65
C TYR A 20 4.13 2.00 6.64
N ASN A 21 4.90 2.10 5.55
CA ASN A 21 4.63 3.07 4.49
C ASN A 21 3.25 2.81 3.86
N ARG A 22 2.93 1.55 3.51
CA ARG A 22 1.61 1.15 3.00
C ARG A 22 0.47 1.53 3.95
N THR A 23 0.61 1.25 5.24
CA THR A 23 -0.41 1.64 6.22
C THR A 23 -0.54 3.16 6.35
N ASN A 24 0.55 3.91 6.20
CA ASN A 24 0.54 5.36 6.30
C ASN A 24 -0.18 5.99 5.09
N VAL A 25 0.16 5.59 3.86
CA VAL A 25 -0.47 6.13 2.64
C VAL A 25 -1.95 5.73 2.52
N LEU A 26 -2.33 4.56 3.02
CA LEU A 26 -3.73 4.12 3.07
C LEU A 26 -4.52 4.75 4.23
N GLY A 27 -3.88 5.55 5.09
CA GLY A 27 -4.54 6.12 6.28
C GLY A 27 -5.01 5.07 7.29
N ILE A 28 -4.41 3.87 7.29
CA ILE A 28 -4.81 2.77 8.16
C ILE A 28 -4.38 3.05 9.59
N VAL A 29 -5.36 3.25 10.47
CA VAL A 29 -5.12 3.38 11.92
C VAL A 29 -5.11 1.99 12.55
N THR A 30 -3.94 1.57 13.03
CA THR A 30 -3.81 0.28 13.72
C THR A 30 -4.39 0.34 15.13
N VAL A 31 -5.12 -0.70 15.53
CA VAL A 31 -5.65 -0.82 16.89
C VAL A 31 -4.58 -1.44 17.79
N LYS A 32 -4.22 -0.75 18.87
CA LYS A 32 -3.35 -1.31 19.92
C LYS A 32 -4.24 -2.07 20.91
N ARG A 33 -4.12 -3.40 21.00
CA ARG A 33 -4.91 -4.21 21.95
C ARG A 33 -4.11 -4.79 23.11
N ASP A 34 -2.86 -5.21 22.88
CA ASP A 34 -2.08 -5.92 23.91
C ASP A 34 -0.60 -5.59 23.83
N LYS A 35 0.04 -5.25 24.97
CA LYS A 35 1.51 -5.15 25.14
C LYS A 35 2.25 -4.56 23.90
N ASN A 36 1.83 -3.38 23.44
CA ASN A 36 2.39 -2.67 22.28
C ASN A 36 2.28 -3.38 20.91
N LYS A 37 1.40 -4.36 20.78
CA LYS A 37 1.08 -5.02 19.51
C LYS A 37 0.03 -4.21 18.76
N ALA A 38 0.38 -3.81 17.55
CA ALA A 38 -0.51 -3.19 16.59
C ALA A 38 -1.27 -4.26 15.80
N TYR A 39 -2.58 -4.10 15.70
CA TYR A 39 -3.46 -4.98 14.96
C TYR A 39 -4.19 -4.22 13.85
N VAL A 40 -4.45 -4.91 12.75
CA VAL A 40 -5.27 -4.44 11.63
C VAL A 40 -6.55 -5.26 11.54
N THR A 41 -7.64 -4.63 11.10
CA THR A 41 -8.93 -5.29 10.88
C THR A 41 -8.91 -6.06 9.55
N ALA A 42 -9.93 -6.89 9.32
CA ALA A 42 -10.09 -7.60 8.06
C ALA A 42 -10.19 -6.64 6.86
N ASP A 43 -10.84 -5.48 7.01
CA ASP A 43 -10.96 -4.52 5.91
C ASP A 43 -9.63 -3.83 5.61
N HIS A 44 -8.84 -3.49 6.64
CA HIS A 44 -7.47 -2.99 6.44
C HIS A 44 -6.59 -4.01 5.71
N ILE A 45 -6.78 -5.30 5.98
CA ILE A 45 -6.07 -6.37 5.28
C ILE A 45 -6.44 -6.40 3.79
N LYS A 46 -7.72 -6.27 3.43
CA LYS A 46 -8.15 -6.21 2.03
C LYS A 46 -7.48 -5.05 1.28
N LEU A 47 -7.39 -3.87 1.92
CA LEU A 47 -6.70 -2.72 1.33
C LEU A 47 -5.20 -2.99 1.13
N LEU A 48 -4.56 -3.66 2.10
CA LEU A 48 -3.15 -4.04 2.01
C LEU A 48 -2.88 -5.16 0.99
N ASP A 49 -3.86 -6.05 0.76
CA ASP A 49 -3.80 -7.05 -0.29
C ASP A 49 -3.90 -6.35 -1.67
N GLN A 50 -4.87 -5.45 -1.86
CA GLN A 50 -5.03 -4.68 -3.10
C GLN A 50 -3.80 -3.82 -3.43
N ILE A 51 -3.24 -3.11 -2.44
CA ILE A 51 -2.06 -2.26 -2.70
C ILE A 51 -0.84 -3.10 -3.06
N HIS A 52 -0.75 -4.32 -2.52
CA HIS A 52 0.32 -5.23 -2.84
C HIS A 52 0.21 -5.75 -4.28
N GLU A 53 -1.00 -6.11 -4.73
CA GLU A 53 -1.27 -6.52 -6.11
C GLU A 53 -0.92 -5.43 -7.11
N LEU A 54 -1.30 -4.17 -6.84
CA LEU A 54 -0.95 -3.03 -7.70
C LEU A 54 0.57 -2.81 -7.77
N ILE A 55 1.28 -2.92 -6.64
CA ILE A 55 2.75 -2.81 -6.63
C ILE A 55 3.40 -3.97 -7.44
N GLN A 56 2.78 -5.16 -7.46
CA GLN A 56 3.26 -6.27 -8.31
C GLN A 56 3.02 -6.01 -9.80
N GLN A 57 2.08 -5.12 -10.16
CA GLN A 57 1.81 -4.67 -11.53
C GLN A 57 2.63 -3.43 -11.91
N ASP A 58 3.77 -3.20 -11.26
CA ASP A 58 4.68 -2.07 -11.47
C ASP A 58 4.08 -0.68 -11.16
N TYR A 59 2.99 -0.59 -10.40
CA TYR A 59 2.49 0.70 -9.90
C TYR A 59 3.33 1.19 -8.72
N THR A 60 3.47 2.51 -8.60
CA THR A 60 4.10 3.12 -7.43
C THR A 60 3.18 3.02 -6.22
N LEU A 61 3.76 3.15 -5.01
CA LEU A 61 2.99 3.05 -3.77
C LEU A 61 1.87 4.10 -3.68
N GLU A 62 2.17 5.34 -4.06
CA GLU A 62 1.21 6.46 -4.07
C GLU A 62 0.11 6.25 -5.12
N ALA A 63 0.50 5.79 -6.33
CA ALA A 63 -0.43 5.43 -7.39
C ALA A 63 -1.46 4.40 -6.92
N SER A 64 -0.94 3.36 -6.28
CA SER A 64 -1.72 2.23 -5.78
C SER A 64 -2.65 2.66 -4.66
N ALA A 65 -2.17 3.48 -3.73
CA ALA A 65 -2.97 4.00 -2.62
C ALA A 65 -4.14 4.87 -3.13
N ALA A 66 -3.90 5.75 -4.10
CA ALA A 66 -4.95 6.60 -4.65
C ALA A 66 -6.01 5.81 -5.43
N ALA A 67 -5.59 4.81 -6.21
CA ALA A 67 -6.50 3.91 -6.92
C ALA A 67 -7.47 3.19 -5.95
N ILE A 68 -6.98 2.81 -4.77
CA ILE A 68 -7.77 2.13 -3.73
C ILE A 68 -8.68 3.12 -2.98
N LEU A 69 -8.15 4.30 -2.62
CA LEU A 69 -8.88 5.31 -1.85
C LEU A 69 -9.85 6.14 -2.71
N GLY A 70 -9.90 5.91 -4.01
CA GLY A 70 -10.73 6.68 -4.95
C GLY A 70 -10.30 8.15 -5.05
N GLN A 71 -9.05 8.47 -4.68
CA GLN A 71 -8.53 9.81 -4.86
C GLN A 71 -8.02 9.95 -6.30
N PRO A 72 -8.31 11.06 -6.99
CA PRO A 72 -7.70 11.32 -8.29
C PRO A 72 -6.21 11.53 -8.04
N THR A 73 -5.41 10.49 -8.26
CA THR A 73 -3.99 10.68 -8.43
C THR A 73 -3.82 11.70 -9.53
N ARG A 74 -3.20 12.83 -9.18
CA ARG A 74 -2.48 13.65 -10.15
C ARG A 74 -1.27 12.88 -10.65
N GLN A 75 -1.45 11.66 -11.15
CA GLN A 75 -0.47 11.02 -11.99
C GLN A 75 -0.78 11.48 -13.41
N SER A 76 -0.15 12.58 -13.75
CA SER A 76 0.32 12.80 -15.11
C SER A 76 1.08 11.53 -15.50
N HIS A 77 0.41 10.61 -16.20
CA HIS A 77 1.11 9.68 -17.06
C HIS A 77 1.73 10.55 -18.16
N GLU A 78 2.92 11.09 -17.89
CA GLU A 78 3.79 11.63 -18.92
C GLU A 78 4.07 10.46 -19.87
N THR A 79 3.35 10.48 -20.99
CA THR A 79 3.64 9.65 -22.15
C THR A 79 5.10 9.87 -22.52
N PRO A 80 5.92 8.82 -22.77
CA PRO A 80 7.24 9.01 -23.32
C PRO A 80 7.05 9.61 -24.72
N VAL A 81 7.27 10.93 -24.83
CA VAL A 81 7.30 11.62 -26.12
C VAL A 81 8.48 11.02 -26.90
N PRO A 82 8.26 10.40 -28.07
CA PRO A 82 9.36 9.86 -28.84
C PRO A 82 10.22 11.04 -29.31
N HIS A 83 11.49 11.06 -28.88
CA HIS A 83 12.51 11.96 -29.38
C HIS A 83 12.64 11.75 -30.89
N SER A 84 11.96 12.60 -31.67
CA SER A 84 12.16 12.69 -33.09
C SER A 84 13.31 13.65 -33.32
N TYR A 85 14.50 13.10 -33.54
CA TYR A 85 15.64 13.84 -34.07
C TYR A 85 15.35 14.19 -35.54
N SER A 86 15.38 15.49 -35.87
CA SER A 86 15.66 16.03 -37.20
C SER A 86 16.15 17.47 -37.07
#